data_AF-A0A7W8ZM84-F1
#
_entry.id   AF-A0A7W8ZM84-F1
#
_cell.length_a   1.000
_cell.length_b   1.000
_cell.length_c   1.000
_cell.angle_alpha   90.00
_cell.angle_beta   90.00
_cell.angle_gamma   90.00
#
_symmetry.space_group_name_H-M   'P 1'
#
loop_
_entity.id
_entity.type
_entity.pdbx_description
1 polymer ?
#
loop_
_entity_poly.entity_id
_entity_poly.type
_entity_poly.pdbx_seq_one_letter_code
_entity_poly.pdbx_strand_id
1 'polypeptide(L)'
;MRWSVNRHLILDKVFLFVIVILVPIFDSATGFLVRGETMSTSSGGLGTPSQLIRFVIIGLSILLIKSKSRYIILLLASLYLIIIESGSFIAHGSLQGYLIGVVFAYKFIFSTFVFFALDKVFKDLNYTEKDIIKFIYKSLLVLCISFVLGDVIALKVGISESFFRSSGLFSSGNGLGVLLGVCSMIMLYGSRMGYLNRRIHKVIYLLNLFCLLLISTKASGIFLVINLAFIIGKLPVYYKILVGIIVTIVLVVFYTEIINILSVAFELVIFRFENKSSWMNFIFSAREDYIDNAFNSFNQSGWKVFRIIFGAGSFLSYELPSDFTMKYKMMEMDSFDTFFMYGVLGMMVYLYLMFYCIIGAYRKNKMLGVTTIALFLHSMVAGHTMYNGLSAMGVVFMILLINSKKHVYKAVPEKQLLVANA
;
A
#
# COMPACT_ATOMS: atom_id res chain seq x y z
N MET A 1 23.83 22.60 -24.80
CA MET A 1 23.69 22.54 -23.33
C MET A 1 22.30 22.96 -22.82
N ARG A 2 21.72 24.12 -23.19
CA ARG A 2 20.35 24.52 -22.74
C ARG A 2 19.23 23.53 -23.12
N TRP A 3 19.34 22.86 -24.26
CA TRP A 3 18.34 21.90 -24.73
C TRP A 3 18.27 20.60 -23.91
N SER A 4 19.39 20.08 -23.38
CA SER A 4 19.35 18.86 -22.56
C SER A 4 18.81 19.13 -21.15
N VAL A 5 19.11 20.31 -20.58
CA VAL A 5 18.61 20.73 -19.26
C VAL A 5 17.08 20.87 -19.26
N ASN A 6 16.50 21.51 -20.30
CA ASN A 6 15.04 21.65 -20.41
C ASN A 6 14.33 20.31 -20.60
N ARG A 7 14.92 19.36 -21.36
CA ARG A 7 14.32 18.03 -21.56
C ARG A 7 14.20 17.23 -20.26
N HIS A 8 15.20 17.35 -19.38
CA HIS A 8 15.17 16.65 -18.09
C HIS A 8 14.11 17.20 -17.15
N LEU A 9 13.98 18.53 -17.10
CA LEU A 9 12.97 19.17 -16.26
C LEU A 9 11.54 18.88 -16.73
N ILE A 10 11.34 18.68 -18.03
CA ILE A 10 10.08 18.22 -18.61
C ILE A 10 9.81 16.76 -18.20
N LEU A 11 10.77 15.86 -18.35
CA LEU A 11 10.61 14.45 -18.00
C LEU A 11 10.32 14.25 -16.51
N ASP A 12 11.01 15.00 -15.64
CA ASP A 12 10.78 15.00 -14.19
C ASP A 12 9.33 15.43 -13.87
N LYS A 13 8.84 16.51 -14.49
CA LYS A 13 7.46 16.99 -14.31
C LYS A 13 6.42 15.99 -14.84
N VAL A 14 6.66 15.40 -16.01
CA VAL A 14 5.79 14.37 -16.59
C VAL A 14 5.69 13.18 -15.67
N PHE A 15 6.81 12.69 -15.13
CA PHE A 15 6.81 11.56 -14.21
C PHE A 15 6.02 11.83 -12.93
N LEU A 16 6.20 13.01 -12.32
CA LEU A 16 5.42 13.41 -11.15
C LEU A 16 3.92 13.54 -11.48
N PHE A 17 3.57 14.09 -12.64
CA PHE A 17 2.20 14.18 -13.11
C PHE A 17 1.55 12.80 -13.29
N VAL A 18 2.26 11.86 -13.92
CA VAL A 18 1.81 10.48 -14.12
C VAL A 18 1.50 9.81 -12.79
N ILE A 19 2.41 9.89 -11.81
CA ILE A 19 2.22 9.29 -10.48
C ILE A 19 1.06 9.92 -9.72
N VAL A 20 0.93 11.24 -9.75
CA VAL A 20 -0.06 11.96 -8.92
C VAL A 20 -1.46 11.90 -9.51
N ILE A 21 -1.58 11.98 -10.84
CA ILE A 21 -2.87 12.15 -11.53
C ILE A 21 -3.29 10.87 -12.26
N LEU A 22 -2.42 10.33 -13.12
CA LEU A 22 -2.81 9.23 -14.00
C LEU A 22 -2.93 7.90 -13.27
N VAL A 23 -2.05 7.61 -12.29
CA VAL A 23 -2.13 6.34 -11.53
C VAL A 23 -3.50 6.15 -10.85
N PRO A 24 -4.01 7.09 -10.02
CA PRO A 24 -5.34 6.94 -9.42
C PRO A 24 -6.46 6.73 -10.46
N ILE A 25 -6.40 7.44 -11.59
CA ILE A 25 -7.41 7.34 -12.65
C ILE A 25 -7.38 5.95 -13.31
N PHE A 26 -6.20 5.44 -13.66
CA PHE A 26 -6.07 4.14 -14.33
C PHE A 26 -6.35 2.96 -13.38
N ASP A 27 -6.00 3.09 -12.09
CA ASP A 27 -6.39 2.10 -11.07
C ASP A 27 -7.91 2.10 -10.84
N SER A 28 -8.54 3.28 -10.84
CA SER A 28 -10.01 3.42 -10.80
C SER A 28 -10.67 2.87 -12.07
N ALA A 29 -10.10 3.08 -13.25
CA ALA A 29 -10.63 2.52 -14.50
C ALA A 29 -10.55 0.99 -14.49
N THR A 30 -9.47 0.44 -13.93
CA THR A 30 -9.32 -1.01 -13.78
C THR A 30 -10.39 -1.59 -12.85
N GLY A 31 -10.64 -0.97 -11.70
CA GLY A 31 -11.67 -1.48 -10.79
C GLY A 31 -13.08 -1.30 -11.35
N PHE A 32 -13.36 -0.25 -12.13
CA PHE A 32 -14.62 -0.15 -12.88
C PHE A 32 -14.81 -1.32 -13.86
N LEU A 33 -13.81 -1.65 -14.66
CA LEU A 33 -13.90 -2.76 -15.63
C LEU A 33 -14.01 -4.13 -14.97
N VAL A 34 -13.27 -4.35 -13.88
CA VAL A 34 -13.29 -5.63 -13.14
C VAL A 34 -14.60 -5.82 -12.38
N ARG A 35 -15.15 -4.76 -11.77
CA ARG A 35 -16.39 -4.84 -10.99
C ARG A 35 -17.65 -4.73 -11.84
N GLY A 36 -17.59 -4.07 -12.99
CA GLY A 36 -18.73 -3.89 -13.89
C GLY A 36 -18.96 -5.07 -14.85
N GLU A 37 -18.37 -6.24 -14.60
CA GLU A 37 -18.47 -7.49 -15.39
C GLU A 37 -18.10 -7.40 -16.90
N THR A 38 -17.73 -6.21 -17.39
CA THR A 38 -17.36 -5.95 -18.79
C THR A 38 -16.04 -6.62 -19.20
N MET A 39 -15.18 -6.95 -18.24
CA MET A 39 -14.07 -7.86 -18.46
C MET A 39 -14.22 -9.09 -17.57
N SER A 40 -14.52 -10.24 -18.18
CA SER A 40 -14.54 -11.58 -17.55
C SER A 40 -13.16 -12.06 -17.07
N THR A 41 -12.14 -11.22 -17.18
CA THR A 41 -10.82 -11.49 -16.65
C THR A 41 -10.77 -11.13 -15.17
N SER A 42 -10.67 -12.18 -14.35
CA SER A 42 -10.27 -12.13 -12.94
C SER A 42 -9.16 -11.09 -12.66
N SER A 43 -8.97 -10.73 -11.38
CA SER A 43 -7.96 -9.77 -10.85
C SER A 43 -6.49 -9.97 -11.30
N GLY A 44 -6.20 -10.95 -12.16
CA GLY A 44 -4.93 -11.20 -12.86
C GLY A 44 -4.98 -11.08 -14.39
N GLY A 45 -6.04 -10.50 -14.98
CA GLY A 45 -6.17 -10.32 -16.42
C GLY A 45 -4.98 -9.61 -17.07
N LEU A 46 -4.57 -10.06 -18.24
CA LEU A 46 -3.51 -9.43 -19.03
C LEU A 46 -4.02 -8.11 -19.63
N GLY A 47 -3.22 -7.05 -19.56
CA GLY A 47 -3.48 -5.78 -20.24
C GLY A 47 -4.47 -4.84 -19.55
N THR A 48 -4.73 -5.01 -18.24
CA THR A 48 -5.60 -4.07 -17.52
C THR A 48 -5.06 -2.64 -17.55
N PRO A 49 -5.90 -1.59 -17.48
CA PRO A 49 -5.43 -0.19 -17.50
C PRO A 49 -4.32 0.07 -16.47
N SER A 50 -4.45 -0.48 -15.26
CA SER A 50 -3.46 -0.37 -14.20
C SER A 50 -2.10 -0.99 -14.55
N GLN A 51 -2.08 -2.05 -15.38
CA GLN A 51 -0.83 -2.63 -15.86
C GLN A 51 -0.19 -1.73 -16.91
N LEU A 52 -0.98 -1.18 -17.84
CA LEU A 52 -0.48 -0.27 -18.87
C LEU A 52 0.19 0.97 -18.26
N ILE A 53 -0.45 1.61 -17.28
CA ILE A 53 0.15 2.78 -16.63
C ILE A 53 1.42 2.41 -15.84
N ARG A 54 1.48 1.22 -15.24
CA ARG A 54 2.69 0.74 -14.55
C ARG A 54 3.84 0.49 -15.52
N PHE A 55 3.58 -0.06 -16.71
CA PHE A 55 4.60 -0.19 -17.75
C PHE A 55 5.13 1.18 -18.21
N VAL A 56 4.24 2.17 -18.40
CA VAL A 56 4.64 3.56 -18.69
C VAL A 56 5.54 4.11 -17.58
N ILE A 57 5.19 3.89 -16.32
CA ILE A 57 5.98 4.34 -15.16
C ILE A 57 7.35 3.66 -15.11
N ILE A 58 7.42 2.35 -15.38
CA ILE A 58 8.70 1.63 -15.44
C ILE A 58 9.57 2.19 -16.57
N GLY A 59 9.00 2.40 -17.76
CA GLY A 59 9.71 3.01 -18.89
C GLY A 59 10.24 4.41 -18.56
N LEU A 60 9.41 5.27 -17.99
CA LEU A 60 9.84 6.59 -17.52
C LEU A 60 10.89 6.51 -16.42
N SER A 61 10.77 5.55 -15.50
CA SER A 61 11.76 5.33 -14.42
C SER A 61 13.11 4.95 -14.98
N ILE A 62 13.16 4.07 -15.98
CA ILE A 62 14.39 3.69 -16.69
C ILE A 62 15.01 4.93 -17.35
N LEU A 63 14.23 5.81 -18.00
CA LEU A 63 14.77 7.02 -18.62
C LEU A 63 15.29 8.06 -17.61
N LEU A 64 14.78 8.05 -16.38
CA LEU A 64 15.13 8.99 -15.32
C LEU A 64 16.34 8.56 -14.50
N ILE A 65 16.48 7.27 -14.22
CA ILE A 65 17.60 6.73 -13.46
C ILE A 65 18.87 6.96 -14.30
N LYS A 66 19.91 7.54 -13.73
CA LYS A 66 21.20 7.75 -14.43
C LYS A 66 22.38 7.08 -13.74
N SER A 67 22.14 6.52 -12.55
CA SER A 67 23.18 5.86 -11.77
C SER A 67 23.40 4.44 -12.28
N LYS A 68 24.64 4.16 -12.73
CA LYS A 68 25.06 2.82 -13.16
C LYS A 68 24.75 1.75 -12.11
N SER A 69 25.05 2.02 -10.83
CA SER A 69 24.79 1.08 -9.74
C SER A 69 23.29 0.77 -9.57
N ARG A 70 22.42 1.79 -9.67
CA ARG A 70 20.95 1.59 -9.57
C ARG A 70 20.42 0.77 -10.74
N TYR A 71 20.92 1.01 -11.95
CA TYR A 71 20.56 0.20 -13.11
C TYR A 71 21.00 -1.25 -12.95
N ILE A 72 22.22 -1.49 -12.46
CA ILE A 72 22.70 -2.86 -12.20
C ILE A 72 21.78 -3.57 -11.21
N ILE A 73 21.38 -2.90 -10.12
CA ILE A 73 20.45 -3.47 -9.14
C ILE A 73 19.10 -3.84 -9.81
N LEU A 74 18.52 -2.91 -10.59
CA LEU A 74 17.25 -3.16 -11.27
C LEU A 74 17.36 -4.28 -12.30
N LEU A 75 18.46 -4.33 -13.05
CA LEU A 75 18.73 -5.37 -14.04
C LEU A 75 18.85 -6.73 -13.37
N LEU A 76 19.69 -6.86 -12.33
CA LEU A 76 19.89 -8.11 -11.60
C LEU A 76 18.60 -8.60 -10.96
N ALA A 77 17.83 -7.71 -10.34
CA ALA A 77 16.54 -8.08 -9.74
C ALA A 77 15.50 -8.46 -10.81
N SER A 78 15.47 -7.80 -11.97
CA SER A 78 14.57 -8.17 -13.07
C SER A 78 14.97 -9.52 -13.70
N LEU A 79 16.28 -9.75 -13.89
CA LEU A 79 16.81 -11.02 -14.39
C LEU A 79 16.50 -12.16 -13.43
N TYR A 80 16.67 -11.97 -12.13
CA TYR A 80 16.30 -12.95 -11.11
C TYR A 80 14.84 -13.38 -11.24
N LEU A 81 13.91 -12.42 -11.34
CA LEU A 81 12.49 -12.71 -11.51
C LEU A 81 12.20 -13.46 -12.82
N ILE A 82 12.78 -13.02 -13.94
CA ILE A 82 12.59 -13.67 -15.24
C ILE A 82 13.14 -15.11 -15.24
N ILE A 83 14.30 -15.34 -14.62
CA ILE A 83 14.91 -16.68 -14.52
C ILE A 83 13.99 -17.62 -13.75
N ILE A 84 13.41 -17.17 -12.63
CA ILE A 84 12.49 -17.99 -11.84
C ILE A 84 11.21 -18.29 -12.61
N GLU A 85 10.58 -17.28 -13.23
CA GLU A 85 9.37 -17.51 -14.03
C GLU A 85 9.65 -18.42 -15.23
N SER A 86 10.82 -18.30 -15.86
CA SER A 86 11.22 -19.17 -16.97
C SER A 86 11.48 -20.60 -16.50
N GLY A 87 12.12 -20.78 -15.35
CA GLY A 87 12.31 -22.10 -14.73
C GLY A 87 10.97 -22.75 -14.37
N SER A 88 10.03 -21.96 -13.86
CA SER A 88 8.66 -22.40 -13.61
C SER A 88 7.95 -22.81 -14.89
N PHE A 89 8.06 -22.00 -15.94
CA PHE A 89 7.49 -22.28 -17.26
C PHE A 89 7.97 -23.61 -17.85
N ILE A 90 9.25 -23.94 -17.71
CA ILE A 90 9.79 -25.23 -18.15
C ILE A 90 9.10 -26.38 -17.40
N ALA A 91 8.76 -26.20 -16.13
CA ALA A 91 8.13 -27.24 -15.32
C ALA A 91 6.63 -27.44 -15.64
N HIS A 92 5.87 -26.37 -15.86
CA HIS A 92 4.41 -26.44 -16.03
C HIS A 92 3.93 -26.31 -17.50
N GLY A 93 4.80 -25.90 -18.44
CA GLY A 93 4.57 -25.92 -19.89
C GLY A 93 3.53 -24.94 -20.46
N SER A 94 2.89 -24.10 -19.63
CA SER A 94 1.79 -23.22 -20.05
C SER A 94 2.27 -21.80 -20.38
N LEU A 95 2.19 -21.39 -21.65
CA LEU A 95 2.58 -20.04 -22.06
C LEU A 95 1.72 -18.96 -21.38
N GLN A 96 0.42 -19.23 -21.23
CA GLN A 96 -0.48 -18.31 -20.54
C GLN A 96 -0.11 -18.18 -19.06
N GLY A 97 0.25 -19.29 -18.40
CA GLY A 97 0.76 -19.26 -17.02
C GLY A 97 2.03 -18.43 -16.88
N TYR A 98 2.97 -18.59 -17.80
CA TYR A 98 4.19 -17.78 -17.83
C TYR A 98 3.92 -16.27 -17.97
N LEU A 99 3.02 -15.87 -18.87
CA LEU A 99 2.64 -14.47 -19.05
C LEU A 99 1.99 -13.88 -17.79
N ILE A 100 1.11 -14.65 -17.13
CA ILE A 100 0.52 -14.26 -15.85
C ILE A 100 1.63 -14.10 -14.81
N GLY A 101 2.56 -15.05 -14.72
CA GLY A 101 3.71 -15.00 -13.83
C GLY A 101 4.55 -13.73 -14.02
N VAL A 102 4.94 -13.41 -15.25
CA VAL A 102 5.69 -12.17 -15.54
C VAL A 102 4.91 -10.93 -15.11
N VAL A 103 3.60 -10.89 -15.33
CA VAL A 103 2.72 -9.78 -14.93
C VAL A 103 2.59 -9.62 -13.42
N PHE A 104 2.63 -10.70 -12.64
CA PHE A 104 2.65 -10.61 -11.19
C PHE A 104 4.05 -10.32 -10.65
N ALA A 105 5.09 -10.86 -11.27
CA ALA A 105 6.46 -10.68 -10.82
C ALA A 105 6.95 -9.23 -10.89
N TYR A 106 6.61 -8.50 -11.96
CA TYR A 106 7.04 -7.11 -12.04
C TYR A 106 6.43 -6.23 -10.93
N LYS A 107 5.26 -6.60 -10.36
CA LYS A 107 4.63 -5.85 -9.26
C LYS A 107 5.54 -5.81 -8.03
N PHE A 108 6.30 -6.87 -7.78
CA PHE A 108 7.25 -6.95 -6.67
C PHE A 108 8.39 -5.92 -6.80
N ILE A 109 8.95 -5.76 -8.00
CA ILE A 109 10.05 -4.81 -8.25
C ILE A 109 9.58 -3.39 -8.60
N PHE A 110 8.29 -3.22 -8.94
CA PHE A 110 7.70 -1.94 -9.34
C PHE A 110 8.01 -0.80 -8.35
N SER A 111 7.88 -1.06 -7.05
CA SER A 111 8.18 -0.10 -5.99
C SER A 111 9.63 0.39 -6.02
N THR A 112 10.58 -0.48 -6.39
CA THR A 112 12.01 -0.16 -6.48
C THR A 112 12.29 0.78 -7.66
N PHE A 113 11.67 0.52 -8.82
CA PHE A 113 11.74 1.43 -9.99
C PHE A 113 11.24 2.83 -9.62
N VAL A 114 10.04 2.90 -9.03
CA VAL A 114 9.41 4.17 -8.65
C VAL A 114 10.25 4.90 -7.60
N PHE A 115 10.77 4.19 -6.59
CA PHE A 115 11.62 4.78 -5.57
C PHE A 115 12.90 5.40 -6.16
N PHE A 116 13.64 4.66 -6.99
CA PHE A 116 14.87 5.18 -7.57
C PHE A 116 14.65 6.38 -8.49
N ALA A 117 13.55 6.39 -9.24
CA ALA A 117 13.17 7.50 -10.09
C ALA A 117 12.75 8.73 -9.26
N LEU A 118 11.87 8.56 -8.26
CA LEU A 118 11.46 9.67 -7.37
C LEU A 118 12.63 10.24 -6.57
N ASP A 119 13.50 9.40 -6.01
CA ASP A 119 14.68 9.85 -5.26
C ASP A 119 15.63 10.67 -6.15
N LYS A 120 15.82 10.28 -7.42
CA LYS A 120 16.56 11.08 -8.40
C LYS A 120 15.86 12.41 -8.63
N VAL A 121 14.57 12.40 -8.99
CA VAL A 121 13.80 13.62 -9.32
C VAL A 121 13.84 14.61 -8.16
N PHE A 122 13.65 14.12 -6.93
CA PHE A 122 13.67 14.96 -5.74
C PHE A 122 15.06 15.52 -5.44
N LYS A 123 16.13 14.78 -5.70
CA LYS A 123 17.50 15.30 -5.56
C LYS A 123 17.81 16.36 -6.61
N ASP A 124 17.45 16.13 -7.87
CA ASP A 124 17.69 17.08 -8.96
C ASP A 124 16.91 18.39 -8.75
N LEU A 125 15.69 18.30 -8.22
CA LEU A 125 14.85 19.45 -7.88
C LEU A 125 15.16 20.05 -6.49
N ASN A 126 16.14 19.53 -5.76
CA ASN A 126 16.49 19.94 -4.39
C ASN A 126 15.31 19.93 -3.41
N TYR A 127 14.42 18.94 -3.51
CA TYR A 127 13.27 18.80 -2.63
C TYR A 127 13.73 18.52 -1.20
N THR A 128 13.24 19.33 -0.27
CA THR A 128 13.41 19.11 1.16
C THR A 128 12.35 18.14 1.67
N GLU A 129 12.50 17.66 2.91
CA GLU A 129 11.48 16.86 3.59
C GLU A 129 10.07 17.50 3.55
N LYS A 130 10.00 18.83 3.67
CA LYS A 130 8.75 19.59 3.57
C LYS A 130 8.12 19.48 2.19
N ASP A 131 8.92 19.49 1.13
CA ASP A 131 8.43 19.41 -0.25
C ASP A 131 7.95 18.00 -0.57
N ILE A 132 8.63 16.97 -0.05
CA ILE A 132 8.19 15.57 -0.14
C ILE A 132 6.83 15.39 0.55
N ILE A 133 6.65 15.93 1.76
CA ILE A 133 5.38 15.86 2.48
C ILE A 133 4.26 16.59 1.72
N LYS A 134 4.55 17.75 1.12
CA LYS A 134 3.59 18.46 0.27
C LYS A 134 3.26 17.68 -1.00
N PHE A 135 4.23 16.98 -1.58
CA PHE A 135 4.01 16.10 -2.73
C PHE A 135 3.06 14.94 -2.36
N ILE A 136 3.32 14.26 -1.24
CA ILE A 136 2.48 13.17 -0.73
C ILE A 136 1.06 13.69 -0.44
N TYR A 137 0.94 14.87 0.16
CA TYR A 137 -0.35 15.53 0.39
C TYR A 137 -1.13 15.78 -0.92
N LYS A 138 -0.47 16.22 -1.99
CA LYS A 138 -1.12 16.43 -3.29
C LYS A 138 -1.59 15.11 -3.91
N SER A 139 -0.76 14.06 -3.83
CA SER A 139 -1.13 12.72 -4.27
C SER A 139 -2.35 12.20 -3.50
N LEU A 140 -2.37 12.39 -2.18
CA LEU A 140 -3.49 11.99 -1.33
C LEU A 140 -4.78 12.75 -1.69
N LEU A 141 -4.71 14.06 -1.94
CA LEU A 141 -5.89 14.83 -2.34
C LEU A 141 -6.55 14.25 -3.59
N VAL A 142 -5.75 13.94 -4.61
CA VAL A 142 -6.25 13.33 -5.85
C VAL A 142 -6.86 11.96 -5.55
N LEU A 143 -6.18 11.13 -4.73
CA LEU A 143 -6.69 9.82 -4.36
C LEU A 143 -8.04 9.88 -3.64
N CYS A 144 -8.20 10.79 -2.67
CA CYS A 144 -9.47 10.96 -1.95
C CYS A 144 -10.59 11.44 -2.88
N ILE A 145 -10.31 12.40 -3.77
CA ILE A 145 -11.31 12.89 -4.74
C ILE A 145 -11.71 11.75 -5.70
N SER A 146 -10.73 11.03 -6.25
CA SER A 146 -10.98 9.88 -7.12
C SER A 146 -11.80 8.79 -6.42
N PHE A 147 -11.53 8.52 -5.14
CA PHE A 147 -12.30 7.57 -4.34
C PHE A 147 -13.75 8.01 -4.15
N VAL A 148 -13.98 9.24 -3.66
CA VAL A 148 -15.34 9.74 -3.40
C VAL A 148 -16.16 9.84 -4.69
N LEU A 149 -15.59 10.37 -5.77
CA LEU A 149 -16.26 10.42 -7.07
C LEU A 149 -16.54 9.01 -7.59
N GLY A 150 -15.56 8.11 -7.47
CA GLY A 150 -15.73 6.72 -7.86
C GLY A 150 -16.85 6.04 -7.09
N ASP A 151 -16.98 6.30 -5.80
CA ASP A 151 -18.03 5.71 -4.98
C ASP A 151 -19.44 6.19 -5.35
N VAL A 152 -19.58 7.50 -5.62
CA VAL A 152 -20.82 8.08 -6.16
C VAL A 152 -21.19 7.45 -7.51
N ILE A 153 -20.21 7.24 -8.40
CA ILE A 153 -20.45 6.59 -9.69
C ILE A 153 -20.83 5.12 -9.49
N ALA A 154 -20.13 4.40 -8.62
CA ALA A 154 -20.38 2.98 -8.35
C ALA A 154 -21.81 2.74 -7.83
N LEU A 155 -22.30 3.61 -6.94
CA LEU A 155 -23.69 3.58 -6.49
C LEU A 155 -24.68 3.85 -7.62
N LYS A 156 -24.44 4.88 -8.44
CA LYS A 156 -25.35 5.24 -9.55
C LYS A 156 -25.45 4.18 -10.63
N VAL A 157 -24.36 3.44 -10.87
CA VAL A 157 -24.29 2.37 -11.88
C VAL A 157 -24.72 1.01 -11.28
N GLY A 158 -24.99 0.93 -9.97
CA GLY A 158 -25.39 -0.31 -9.30
C GLY A 158 -24.24 -1.32 -9.08
N ILE A 159 -22.98 -0.87 -9.17
CA ILE A 159 -21.78 -1.68 -8.90
C ILE A 159 -21.56 -1.85 -7.38
N SER A 160 -22.08 -0.93 -6.57
CA SER A 160 -22.07 -0.98 -5.11
C SER A 160 -23.50 -0.84 -4.59
N GLU A 161 -23.86 -1.67 -3.62
CA GLU A 161 -25.18 -1.62 -2.97
C GLU A 161 -25.25 -0.56 -1.85
N SER A 162 -24.09 -0.18 -1.30
CA SER A 162 -24.03 0.84 -0.26
C SER A 162 -22.75 1.69 -0.35
N PHE A 163 -22.81 2.87 0.29
CA PHE A 163 -21.68 3.81 0.42
C PHE A 163 -20.66 3.35 1.47
N PHE A 164 -21.06 2.43 2.35
CA PHE A 164 -20.17 1.81 3.33
C PHE A 164 -19.59 0.52 2.77
N ARG A 165 -18.36 0.16 3.19
CA ARG A 165 -17.64 -1.02 2.70
C ARG A 165 -17.37 -0.96 1.19
N SER A 166 -17.24 0.24 0.65
CA SER A 166 -16.93 0.44 -0.77
C SER A 166 -15.45 0.67 -0.98
N SER A 167 -14.89 0.07 -2.03
CA SER A 167 -13.59 0.45 -2.59
C SER A 167 -13.71 1.59 -3.63
N GLY A 168 -14.89 2.20 -3.75
CA GLY A 168 -15.23 3.08 -4.87
C GLY A 168 -15.06 2.33 -6.19
N LEU A 169 -14.42 2.96 -7.17
CA LEU A 169 -14.04 2.30 -8.42
C LEU A 169 -12.66 1.61 -8.37
N PHE A 170 -12.01 1.52 -7.21
CA PHE A 170 -10.73 0.83 -7.10
C PHE A 170 -10.91 -0.68 -6.97
N SER A 171 -9.99 -1.44 -7.55
CA SER A 171 -10.01 -2.91 -7.54
C SER A 171 -9.61 -3.55 -6.21
N SER A 172 -8.98 -2.79 -5.29
CA SER A 172 -8.51 -3.32 -4.00
C SER A 172 -8.76 -2.34 -2.84
N GLY A 173 -9.75 -2.65 -2.00
CA GLY A 173 -10.06 -1.88 -0.79
C GLY A 173 -8.94 -1.94 0.26
N ASN A 174 -8.32 -3.11 0.47
CA ASN A 174 -7.22 -3.27 1.43
C ASN A 174 -6.00 -2.43 1.02
N GLY A 175 -5.55 -2.54 -0.24
CA GLY A 175 -4.39 -1.78 -0.71
C GLY A 175 -4.62 -0.26 -0.68
N LEU A 176 -5.83 0.19 -1.02
CA LEU A 176 -6.22 1.59 -0.89
C LEU A 176 -6.25 2.04 0.57
N GLY A 177 -6.83 1.23 1.47
CA GLY A 177 -6.86 1.50 2.91
C GLY A 177 -5.47 1.62 3.53
N VAL A 178 -4.51 0.77 3.12
CA VAL A 178 -3.11 0.87 3.52
C VAL A 178 -2.48 2.18 3.05
N LEU A 179 -2.62 2.53 1.76
CA LEU A 179 -2.03 3.75 1.20
C LEU A 179 -2.59 5.00 1.88
N LEU A 180 -3.92 5.12 2.00
CA LEU A 180 -4.59 6.22 2.69
C LEU A 180 -4.17 6.29 4.16
N GLY A 181 -4.04 5.13 4.81
CA GLY A 181 -3.59 4.98 6.19
C GLY A 181 -2.17 5.49 6.40
N VAL A 182 -1.21 5.08 5.58
CA VAL A 182 0.17 5.59 5.63
C VAL A 182 0.20 7.10 5.35
N CYS A 183 -0.51 7.56 4.32
CA CYS A 183 -0.57 8.98 3.98
C CYS A 183 -1.20 9.83 5.10
N SER A 184 -2.22 9.34 5.80
CA SER A 184 -2.83 10.03 6.94
C SER A 184 -1.82 10.26 8.07
N MET A 185 -1.00 9.26 8.37
CA MET A 185 0.04 9.34 9.38
C MET A 185 1.17 10.29 8.97
N ILE A 186 1.55 10.27 7.69
CA ILE A 186 2.52 11.23 7.12
C ILE A 186 1.97 12.66 7.19
N MET A 187 0.69 12.88 6.93
CA MET A 187 0.07 14.20 7.08
C MET A 187 0.08 14.68 8.53
N LEU A 188 -0.27 13.80 9.47
CA LEU A 188 -0.21 14.11 10.89
C LEU A 188 1.23 14.46 11.30
N TYR A 189 2.22 13.78 10.73
CA TYR A 189 3.65 14.08 10.95
C TYR A 189 4.00 15.46 10.40
N GLY A 190 3.62 15.73 9.15
CA GLY A 190 3.83 17.03 8.51
C GLY A 190 3.17 18.19 9.23
N SER A 191 1.98 17.99 9.80
CA SER A 191 1.31 18.99 10.63
C SER A 191 2.08 19.24 11.93
N ARG A 192 2.58 18.20 12.60
CA ARG A 192 3.39 18.32 13.82
C ARG A 192 4.72 19.05 13.59
N MET A 193 5.32 18.85 12.43
CA MET A 193 6.56 19.55 12.04
C MET A 193 6.32 20.98 11.53
N GLY A 194 5.08 21.45 11.50
CA GLY A 194 4.72 22.79 11.01
C GLY A 194 4.73 22.92 9.48
N TYR A 195 4.90 21.82 8.74
CA TYR A 195 4.94 21.81 7.28
C TYR A 195 3.55 21.98 6.66
N LEU A 196 2.50 21.53 7.37
CA LEU A 196 1.11 21.52 6.92
C LEU A 196 0.16 22.26 7.89
N ASN A 197 0.25 23.59 7.97
CA ASN A 197 -0.49 24.38 8.98
C ASN A 197 -1.76 25.10 8.48
N ARG A 198 -2.02 25.14 7.17
CA ARG A 198 -3.20 25.83 6.61
C ARG A 198 -4.50 25.06 6.91
N ARG A 199 -5.63 25.77 7.02
CA ARG A 199 -6.96 25.18 7.23
C ARG A 199 -7.30 24.09 6.20
N ILE A 200 -6.96 24.33 4.93
CA ILE A 200 -7.18 23.35 3.85
C ILE A 200 -6.51 21.99 4.11
N HIS A 201 -5.33 21.97 4.76
CA HIS A 201 -4.66 20.71 5.09
C HIS A 201 -5.43 19.90 6.14
N LYS A 202 -6.05 20.59 7.11
CA LYS A 202 -6.90 19.95 8.12
C LYS A 202 -8.16 19.36 7.49
N VAL A 203 -8.79 20.10 6.57
CA VAL A 203 -9.97 19.63 5.82
C VAL A 203 -9.63 18.35 5.04
N ILE A 204 -8.49 18.32 4.34
CA ILE A 204 -8.10 17.14 3.56
C ILE A 204 -7.69 15.96 4.46
N TYR A 205 -7.08 16.23 5.61
CA TYR A 205 -6.82 15.18 6.61
C TYR A 205 -8.13 14.56 7.12
N LEU A 206 -9.14 15.38 7.43
CA LEU A 206 -10.46 14.89 7.83
C LEU A 206 -11.16 14.13 6.71
N LEU A 207 -11.07 14.61 5.47
CA LEU A 207 -11.57 13.90 4.30
C LEU A 207 -10.91 12.52 4.15
N ASN A 208 -9.60 12.42 4.39
CA ASN A 208 -8.89 11.15 4.36
C ASN A 208 -9.37 10.19 5.48
N LEU A 209 -9.54 10.68 6.71
CA LEU A 209 -10.11 9.87 7.79
C LEU A 209 -11.53 9.39 7.45
N PHE A 210 -12.34 10.23 6.81
CA PHE A 210 -13.65 9.86 6.31
C PHE A 210 -13.56 8.77 5.24
N CYS A 211 -12.64 8.88 4.28
CA CYS A 211 -12.42 7.83 3.28
C CYS A 211 -11.98 6.49 3.92
N LEU A 212 -11.13 6.53 4.95
CA LEU A 212 -10.74 5.32 5.71
C LEU A 212 -11.92 4.66 6.42
N LEU A 213 -12.86 5.44 6.94
CA LEU A 213 -14.12 4.93 7.50
C LEU A 213 -14.97 4.25 6.42
N LEU A 214 -15.18 4.91 5.27
CA LEU A 214 -16.01 4.38 4.19
C LEU A 214 -15.51 3.05 3.62
N ILE A 215 -14.18 2.91 3.47
CA ILE A 215 -13.57 1.66 2.99
C ILE A 215 -13.89 0.48 3.91
N SER A 216 -13.96 0.72 5.23
CA SER A 216 -14.32 -0.28 6.26
C SER A 216 -13.60 -1.63 6.11
N THR A 217 -12.29 -1.60 5.81
CA THR A 217 -11.47 -2.81 5.76
C THR A 217 -10.67 -2.97 7.05
N LYS A 218 -10.17 -4.18 7.32
CA LYS A 218 -9.22 -4.42 8.43
C LYS A 218 -8.02 -3.47 8.36
N ALA A 219 -7.52 -3.20 7.14
CA ALA A 219 -6.44 -2.26 6.90
C ALA A 219 -6.80 -0.84 7.36
N SER A 220 -7.91 -0.30 6.85
CA SER A 220 -8.31 1.07 7.13
C SER A 220 -8.68 1.28 8.59
N GLY A 221 -9.32 0.28 9.22
CA GLY A 221 -9.63 0.29 10.65
C GLY A 221 -8.40 0.39 11.54
N ILE A 222 -7.35 -0.40 11.29
CA ILE A 222 -6.10 -0.35 12.06
C ILE A 222 -5.46 1.04 11.96
N PHE A 223 -5.33 1.59 10.75
CA PHE A 223 -4.75 2.92 10.57
C PHE A 223 -5.61 4.01 11.22
N LEU A 224 -6.93 3.87 11.21
CA LEU A 224 -7.83 4.81 11.86
C LEU A 224 -7.67 4.81 13.38
N VAL A 225 -7.63 3.63 14.01
CA VAL A 225 -7.38 3.48 15.45
C VAL A 225 -6.02 4.09 15.82
N ILE A 226 -4.98 3.82 15.05
CA ILE A 226 -3.65 4.40 15.28
C ILE A 226 -3.68 5.94 15.16
N ASN A 227 -4.35 6.50 14.13
CA ASN A 227 -4.51 7.94 13.99
C ASN A 227 -5.21 8.56 15.20
N LEU A 228 -6.34 7.99 15.62
CA LEU A 228 -7.10 8.44 16.79
C LEU A 228 -6.25 8.36 18.06
N ALA A 229 -5.53 7.26 18.28
CA ALA A 229 -4.63 7.12 19.42
C ALA A 229 -3.56 8.22 19.46
N PHE A 230 -2.97 8.58 18.31
CA PHE A 230 -2.00 9.68 18.24
C PHE A 230 -2.62 11.07 18.42
N ILE A 231 -3.87 11.27 18.00
CA ILE A 231 -4.61 12.52 18.23
C ILE A 231 -4.97 12.66 19.71
N ILE A 232 -5.64 11.66 20.28
CA ILE A 232 -6.08 11.62 21.68
C ILE A 232 -4.89 11.67 22.63
N GLY A 233 -3.81 10.93 22.32
CA GLY A 233 -2.59 10.90 23.12
C GLY A 233 -1.98 12.28 23.36
N LYS A 234 -2.21 13.24 22.44
CA LYS A 234 -1.73 14.62 22.52
C LYS A 234 -2.65 15.59 23.25
N LEU A 235 -3.92 15.23 23.46
CA LEU A 235 -4.82 16.11 24.20
C LEU A 235 -4.34 16.26 25.64
N PRO A 236 -4.48 17.45 26.26
CA PRO A 236 -4.38 17.58 27.71
C PRO A 236 -5.30 16.58 28.44
N VAL A 237 -4.90 16.15 29.65
CA VAL A 237 -5.61 15.09 30.40
C VAL A 237 -7.10 15.38 30.56
N TYR A 238 -7.47 16.63 30.83
CA TYR A 238 -8.88 17.04 30.98
C TYR A 238 -9.69 16.84 29.69
N TYR A 239 -9.14 17.17 28.52
CA TYR A 239 -9.80 16.90 27.24
C TYR A 239 -9.85 15.41 26.92
N LYS A 240 -8.86 14.60 27.34
CA LYS A 240 -8.93 13.14 27.21
C LYS A 240 -10.10 12.58 28.00
N ILE A 241 -10.27 13.03 29.25
CA ILE A 241 -11.39 12.65 30.12
C ILE A 241 -12.71 13.10 29.50
N LEU A 242 -12.79 14.35 29.03
CA LEU A 242 -13.99 14.88 28.37
C LEU A 242 -14.36 14.08 27.11
N VAL A 243 -13.40 13.78 26.24
CA VAL A 243 -13.62 12.93 25.05
C VAL A 243 -14.07 11.55 25.49
N GLY A 244 -13.47 10.96 26.54
CA GLY A 244 -13.91 9.68 27.09
C GLY A 244 -15.36 9.71 27.57
N ILE A 245 -15.76 10.76 28.29
CA ILE A 245 -17.14 10.96 28.75
C ILE A 245 -18.09 11.11 27.56
N ILE A 246 -17.76 11.96 26.58
CA ILE A 246 -18.58 12.16 25.38
C ILE A 246 -18.74 10.86 24.60
N VAL A 247 -17.65 10.14 24.35
CA VAL A 247 -17.68 8.85 23.65
C VAL A 247 -18.55 7.86 24.42
N THR A 248 -18.44 7.81 25.76
CA THR A 248 -19.28 6.95 26.60
C THR A 248 -20.75 7.33 26.50
N ILE A 249 -21.09 8.62 26.58
CA ILE A 249 -22.46 9.11 26.42
C ILE A 249 -23.01 8.72 25.04
N VAL A 250 -22.24 8.96 23.97
CA VAL A 250 -22.64 8.60 22.61
C VAL A 250 -22.87 7.10 22.48
N LEU A 251 -21.97 6.27 23.01
CA LEU A 251 -22.10 4.81 22.99
C LEU A 251 -23.32 4.31 23.78
N VAL A 252 -23.69 4.98 24.88
CA VAL A 252 -24.86 4.60 25.69
C VAL A 252 -26.16 5.08 25.04
N VAL A 253 -26.21 6.35 24.59
CA VAL A 253 -27.43 6.95 24.02
C VAL A 253 -27.78 6.36 22.66
N PHE A 254 -26.78 6.15 21.80
CA PHE A 254 -26.96 5.62 20.45
C PHE A 254 -26.54 4.14 20.35
N TYR A 255 -26.58 3.41 21.46
CA TYR A 255 -26.11 2.02 21.52
C TYR A 255 -26.71 1.16 20.41
N THR A 256 -28.02 1.22 20.24
CA THR A 256 -28.76 0.40 19.28
C THR A 256 -28.43 0.76 17.84
N GLU A 257 -28.40 2.06 17.51
CA GLU A 257 -28.06 2.56 16.18
C GLU A 257 -26.60 2.27 15.84
N ILE A 258 -25.68 2.46 16.79
CA ILE A 258 -24.26 2.16 16.63
C ILE A 258 -24.08 0.67 16.41
N ILE A 259 -24.72 -0.20 17.20
CA ILE A 259 -24.66 -1.64 16.99
C ILE A 259 -25.23 -2.01 15.63
N ASN A 260 -26.36 -1.44 15.19
CA ASN A 260 -26.90 -1.75 13.87
C ASN A 260 -25.95 -1.33 12.74
N ILE A 261 -25.37 -0.13 12.80
CA ILE A 261 -24.39 0.34 11.82
C ILE A 261 -23.12 -0.52 11.84
N LEU A 262 -22.58 -0.82 13.03
CA LEU A 262 -21.41 -1.68 13.18
C LEU A 262 -21.71 -3.10 12.74
N SER A 263 -22.91 -3.61 12.98
CA SER A 263 -23.32 -4.97 12.57
C SER A 263 -23.37 -5.08 11.06
N VAL A 264 -23.87 -4.07 10.35
CA VAL A 264 -23.82 -4.01 8.88
C VAL A 264 -22.39 -3.82 8.39
N ALA A 265 -21.63 -2.89 8.98
CA ALA A 265 -20.27 -2.57 8.54
C ALA A 265 -19.27 -3.71 8.77
N PHE A 266 -19.47 -4.49 9.84
CA PHE A 266 -18.60 -5.59 10.28
C PHE A 266 -19.27 -6.95 10.20
N GLU A 267 -20.41 -7.10 9.51
CA GLU A 267 -21.18 -8.35 9.42
C GLU A 267 -20.29 -9.57 9.12
N LEU A 268 -19.41 -9.44 8.12
CA LEU A 268 -18.47 -10.49 7.73
C LEU A 268 -17.44 -10.81 8.83
N VAL A 269 -17.01 -9.80 9.60
CA VAL A 269 -16.07 -9.98 10.72
C VAL A 269 -16.79 -10.62 11.90
N ILE A 270 -18.02 -10.21 12.20
CA ILE A 270 -18.87 -10.78 13.26
C ILE A 270 -19.19 -12.23 12.92
N PHE A 271 -19.68 -12.50 11.71
CA PHE A 271 -19.93 -13.86 11.21
C PHE A 271 -18.71 -14.77 11.36
N ARG A 272 -17.51 -14.28 11.01
CA ARG A 272 -16.25 -15.03 11.18
C ARG A 272 -15.85 -15.19 12.64
N PHE A 273 -16.18 -14.22 13.50
CA PHE A 273 -15.89 -14.29 14.92
C PHE A 273 -16.77 -15.31 15.64
N GLU A 274 -18.05 -15.38 15.28
CA GLU A 274 -19.02 -16.32 15.83
C GLU A 274 -18.75 -17.74 15.38
N ASN A 275 -18.35 -17.93 14.12
CA ASN A 275 -18.04 -19.23 13.54
C ASN A 275 -16.56 -19.63 13.64
N LYS A 276 -15.77 -18.99 14.52
CA LYS A 276 -14.34 -19.31 14.66
C LYS A 276 -14.15 -20.64 15.38
N SER A 277 -13.33 -21.52 14.81
CA SER A 277 -12.84 -22.74 15.48
C SER A 277 -11.73 -22.44 16.48
N SER A 278 -10.92 -21.41 16.23
CA SER A 278 -9.84 -20.95 17.11
C SER A 278 -9.59 -19.44 16.94
N TRP A 279 -8.87 -18.82 17.89
CA TRP A 279 -8.44 -17.42 17.75
C TRP A 279 -7.50 -17.20 16.57
N MET A 280 -6.67 -18.20 16.28
CA MET A 280 -5.71 -18.18 15.18
C MET A 280 -6.47 -18.23 13.83
N ASN A 281 -7.52 -19.06 13.74
CA ASN A 281 -8.43 -19.13 12.60
C ASN A 281 -9.10 -17.78 12.32
N PHE A 282 -9.54 -17.09 13.37
CA PHE A 282 -10.13 -15.76 13.24
C PHE A 282 -9.13 -14.70 12.77
N ILE A 283 -7.91 -14.67 13.34
CA ILE A 283 -6.85 -13.72 12.98
C ILE A 283 -6.44 -13.90 11.52
N PHE A 284 -6.17 -15.15 11.10
CA PHE A 284 -5.84 -15.48 9.72
C PHE A 284 -7.04 -15.50 8.79
N SER A 285 -8.26 -15.26 9.28
CA SER A 285 -9.48 -15.26 8.46
C SER A 285 -9.69 -16.56 7.70
N ALA A 286 -9.51 -17.70 8.37
CA ALA A 286 -9.54 -19.05 7.81
C ALA A 286 -8.43 -19.34 6.78
N ARG A 287 -7.32 -18.58 6.77
CA ARG A 287 -6.16 -18.84 5.91
C ARG A 287 -5.20 -19.91 6.42
N GLU A 288 -5.46 -20.48 7.59
CA GLU A 288 -4.70 -21.61 8.13
C GLU A 288 -4.75 -22.80 7.17
N ASP A 289 -5.95 -23.14 6.70
CA ASP A 289 -6.14 -24.22 5.73
C ASP A 289 -5.41 -23.94 4.41
N TYR A 290 -5.33 -22.67 3.98
CA TYR A 290 -4.54 -22.31 2.79
C TYR A 290 -3.04 -22.49 3.02
N ILE A 291 -2.53 -22.12 4.20
CA ILE A 291 -1.12 -22.29 4.55
C ILE A 291 -0.77 -23.78 4.65
N ASP A 292 -1.59 -24.58 5.32
CA ASP A 292 -1.36 -26.01 5.47
C ASP A 292 -1.42 -26.73 4.13
N ASN A 293 -2.41 -26.42 3.29
CA ASN A 293 -2.49 -26.93 1.93
C ASN A 293 -1.29 -26.50 1.08
N ALA A 294 -0.85 -25.24 1.19
CA ALA A 294 0.33 -24.74 0.48
C ALA A 294 1.60 -25.49 0.88
N PHE A 295 1.82 -25.73 2.19
CA PHE A 295 2.95 -26.51 2.65
C PHE A 295 2.86 -28.00 2.25
N ASN A 296 1.66 -28.58 2.22
CA ASN A 296 1.47 -29.95 1.77
C ASN A 296 1.80 -30.10 0.27
N SER A 297 1.27 -29.24 -0.60
CA SER A 297 1.61 -29.22 -2.03
C SER A 297 3.09 -28.94 -2.26
N PHE A 298 3.67 -28.00 -1.49
CA PHE A 298 5.09 -27.70 -1.55
C PHE A 298 5.98 -28.89 -1.14
N ASN A 299 5.57 -29.64 -0.12
CA ASN A 299 6.32 -30.80 0.37
C ASN A 299 6.28 -32.00 -0.57
N GLN A 300 5.21 -32.14 -1.36
CA GLN A 300 5.06 -33.19 -2.38
C GLN A 300 5.87 -32.89 -3.66
N SER A 301 6.43 -31.69 -3.77
CA SER A 301 7.15 -31.23 -4.96
C SER A 301 8.50 -31.94 -5.14
N GLY A 302 8.70 -32.64 -6.26
CA GLY A 302 9.97 -33.36 -6.57
C GLY A 302 11.24 -32.50 -6.71
N TRP A 303 11.08 -31.18 -6.67
CA TRP A 303 12.11 -30.14 -6.82
C TRP A 303 12.13 -29.18 -5.61
N LYS A 304 11.75 -29.71 -4.44
CA LYS A 304 11.61 -28.98 -3.17
C LYS A 304 12.82 -28.11 -2.83
N VAL A 305 14.05 -28.63 -2.95
CA VAL A 305 15.28 -27.88 -2.58
C VAL A 305 15.42 -26.61 -3.42
N PHE A 306 15.17 -26.70 -4.73
CA PHE A 306 15.19 -25.54 -5.62
C PHE A 306 14.13 -24.51 -5.21
N ARG A 307 12.90 -24.96 -4.95
CA ARG A 307 11.80 -24.09 -4.51
C ARG A 307 12.06 -23.42 -3.16
N ILE A 308 12.76 -24.08 -2.24
CA ILE A 308 13.16 -23.45 -0.97
C ILE A 308 14.09 -22.26 -1.23
N ILE A 309 15.10 -22.42 -2.09
CA ILE A 309 16.13 -21.39 -2.29
C ILE A 309 15.59 -20.25 -3.16
N PHE A 310 15.01 -20.59 -4.31
CA PHE A 310 14.64 -19.64 -5.37
C PHE A 310 13.13 -19.41 -5.50
N GLY A 311 12.30 -20.26 -4.92
CA GLY A 311 10.86 -20.23 -5.14
C GLY A 311 10.44 -20.91 -6.44
N ALA A 312 9.15 -20.82 -6.76
CA ALA A 312 8.54 -21.44 -7.94
C ALA A 312 7.99 -20.42 -8.96
N GLY A 313 8.28 -19.13 -8.78
CA GLY A 313 7.68 -18.06 -9.56
C GLY A 313 6.32 -17.66 -9.01
N SER A 314 5.86 -16.49 -9.44
CA SER A 314 4.60 -15.91 -8.98
C SER A 314 3.39 -16.69 -9.46
N PHE A 315 3.40 -17.22 -10.69
CA PHE A 315 2.27 -18.00 -11.21
C PHE A 315 2.05 -19.30 -10.43
N LEU A 316 3.10 -20.14 -10.35
CA LEU A 316 2.99 -21.43 -9.71
C LEU A 316 2.95 -21.32 -8.17
N SER A 317 3.68 -20.35 -7.60
CA SER A 317 3.70 -20.09 -6.15
C SER A 317 3.92 -21.37 -5.33
N TYR A 318 2.90 -21.87 -4.61
CA TYR A 318 2.93 -23.10 -3.82
C TYR A 318 2.36 -24.33 -4.55
N GLU A 319 1.71 -24.17 -5.71
CA GLU A 319 1.11 -25.27 -6.47
C GLU A 319 2.16 -26.23 -7.07
N LEU A 320 1.70 -27.39 -7.54
CA LEU A 320 2.52 -28.38 -8.23
C LEU A 320 2.47 -28.13 -9.75
N PRO A 321 3.57 -28.30 -10.50
CA PRO A 321 3.57 -28.15 -11.95
C PRO A 321 2.58 -29.06 -12.69
N SER A 322 2.21 -30.19 -12.08
CA SER A 322 1.28 -31.18 -12.63
C SER A 322 -0.18 -30.91 -12.27
N ASP A 323 -0.46 -30.03 -11.30
CA ASP A 323 -1.78 -29.80 -10.74
C ASP A 323 -1.93 -28.33 -10.36
N PHE A 324 -1.84 -27.46 -11.37
CA PHE A 324 -2.01 -26.01 -11.21
C PHE A 324 -3.33 -25.54 -11.81
N THR A 325 -3.87 -24.47 -11.26
CA THR A 325 -5.07 -23.84 -11.81
C THR A 325 -4.73 -22.56 -12.55
N MET A 326 -5.44 -22.26 -13.63
CA MET A 326 -5.26 -20.99 -14.35
C MET A 326 -5.75 -19.77 -13.54
N LYS A 327 -6.40 -20.01 -12.40
CA LYS A 327 -6.71 -18.98 -11.41
C LYS A 327 -5.48 -18.82 -10.52
N TYR A 328 -4.77 -17.73 -10.71
CA TYR A 328 -3.65 -17.34 -9.85
C TYR A 328 -4.06 -17.37 -8.37
N LYS A 329 -3.44 -18.25 -7.58
CA LYS A 329 -3.71 -18.40 -6.14
C LYS A 329 -2.64 -17.70 -5.31
N MET A 330 -3.02 -16.61 -4.66
CA MET A 330 -2.25 -15.98 -3.60
C MET A 330 -2.83 -16.41 -2.24
N MET A 331 -1.99 -16.56 -1.22
CA MET A 331 -2.47 -16.72 0.16
C MET A 331 -2.89 -15.38 0.78
N GLU A 332 -2.69 -14.28 0.04
CA GLU A 332 -2.98 -12.92 0.46
C GLU A 332 -2.16 -12.55 1.71
N MET A 333 -0.92 -13.03 1.78
CA MET A 333 0.02 -12.80 2.88
C MET A 333 1.40 -12.58 2.26
N ASP A 334 1.85 -11.33 2.17
CA ASP A 334 3.03 -10.99 1.35
C ASP A 334 4.28 -11.76 1.81
N SER A 335 4.41 -12.06 3.10
CA SER A 335 5.53 -12.84 3.64
C SER A 335 5.59 -14.28 3.11
N PHE A 336 4.46 -15.00 3.21
CA PHE A 336 4.38 -16.36 2.69
C PHE A 336 4.34 -16.39 1.17
N ASP A 337 3.62 -15.46 0.53
CA ASP A 337 3.60 -15.31 -0.93
C ASP A 337 5.02 -15.07 -1.47
N THR A 338 5.81 -14.18 -0.86
CA THR A 338 7.22 -13.98 -1.23
C THR A 338 8.05 -15.24 -1.05
N PHE A 339 7.84 -16.01 0.03
CA PHE A 339 8.56 -17.26 0.25
C PHE A 339 8.25 -18.31 -0.82
N PHE A 340 6.99 -18.59 -1.16
CA PHE A 340 6.68 -19.61 -2.17
C PHE A 340 7.05 -19.15 -3.60
N MET A 341 6.88 -17.86 -3.90
CA MET A 341 7.20 -17.33 -5.23
C MET A 341 8.69 -17.19 -5.47
N TYR A 342 9.45 -16.72 -4.47
CA TYR A 342 10.84 -16.30 -4.62
C TYR A 342 11.81 -16.92 -3.60
N GLY A 343 11.36 -17.90 -2.83
CA GLY A 343 12.17 -18.66 -1.90
C GLY A 343 12.71 -17.84 -0.73
N VAL A 344 13.71 -18.42 -0.07
CA VAL A 344 14.44 -17.78 1.02
C VAL A 344 15.13 -16.50 0.55
N LEU A 345 15.63 -16.45 -0.69
CA LEU A 345 16.27 -15.24 -1.22
C LEU A 345 15.29 -14.05 -1.32
N GLY A 346 14.09 -14.27 -1.86
CA GLY A 346 13.05 -13.25 -1.89
C GLY A 346 12.64 -12.82 -0.48
N MET A 347 12.48 -13.79 0.43
CA MET A 347 12.12 -13.51 1.82
C MET A 347 13.19 -12.69 2.56
N MET A 348 14.47 -12.96 2.31
CA MET A 348 15.57 -12.15 2.84
C MET A 348 15.50 -10.70 2.37
N VAL A 349 15.21 -10.47 1.09
CA VAL A 349 15.05 -9.10 0.55
C VAL A 349 13.84 -8.41 1.19
N TYR A 350 12.72 -9.11 1.34
CA TYR A 350 11.53 -8.60 2.02
C TYR A 350 11.81 -8.21 3.48
N LEU A 351 12.44 -9.10 4.24
CA LEU A 351 12.79 -8.86 5.64
C LEU A 351 13.81 -7.72 5.78
N TYR A 352 14.82 -7.67 4.91
CA TYR A 352 15.78 -6.57 4.88
C TYR A 352 15.08 -5.22 4.66
N LEU A 353 14.17 -5.15 3.68
CA LEU A 353 13.40 -3.95 3.40
C LEU A 353 12.53 -3.53 4.60
N MET A 354 11.86 -4.49 5.23
CA MET A 354 11.06 -4.27 6.43
C MET A 354 11.90 -3.68 7.56
N PHE A 355 13.00 -4.33 7.94
CA PHE A 355 13.87 -3.85 9.03
C PHE A 355 14.51 -2.50 8.70
N TYR A 356 14.96 -2.30 7.46
CA TYR A 356 15.48 -1.02 6.99
C TYR A 356 14.46 0.11 7.19
N CYS A 357 13.22 -0.11 6.77
CA CYS A 357 12.16 0.87 6.90
C CYS A 357 11.80 1.14 8.37
N ILE A 358 11.65 0.09 9.19
CA ILE A 358 11.28 0.23 10.61
C ILE A 358 12.38 1.03 11.34
N ILE A 359 13.63 0.61 11.24
CA ILE A 359 14.75 1.25 11.93
C ILE A 359 14.92 2.70 11.44
N GLY A 360 14.89 2.92 10.13
CA GLY A 360 15.00 4.25 9.54
C GLY A 360 13.87 5.18 9.99
N ALA A 361 12.63 4.69 10.00
CA ALA A 361 11.46 5.45 10.41
C ALA A 361 11.51 5.81 11.91
N TYR A 362 11.87 4.88 12.79
CA TYR A 362 12.02 5.16 14.23
C TYR A 362 13.11 6.19 14.53
N ARG A 363 14.26 6.09 13.84
CA ARG A 363 15.34 7.09 13.94
C ARG A 363 14.88 8.47 13.49
N LYS A 364 13.98 8.55 12.50
CA LYS A 364 13.41 9.81 12.01
C LYS A 364 12.37 10.38 12.99
N ASN A 365 11.37 9.59 13.35
CA ASN A 365 10.30 9.95 14.28
C ASN A 365 9.54 8.70 14.78
N LYS A 366 9.26 8.61 16.08
CA LYS A 366 8.51 7.49 16.68
C LYS A 366 7.17 7.21 15.98
N MET A 367 6.46 8.25 15.55
CA MET A 367 5.16 8.10 14.88
C MET A 367 5.31 7.43 13.51
N LEU A 368 6.31 7.84 12.73
CA LEU A 368 6.63 7.18 11.45
C LEU A 368 7.04 5.72 11.69
N GLY A 369 7.79 5.44 12.76
CA GLY A 369 8.14 4.07 13.16
C GLY A 369 6.91 3.19 13.40
N VAL A 370 5.95 3.66 14.19
CA VAL A 370 4.67 2.95 14.43
C VAL A 370 3.88 2.76 13.14
N THR A 371 3.83 3.77 12.26
CA THR A 371 3.20 3.67 10.94
C THR A 371 3.86 2.57 10.09
N THR A 372 5.18 2.48 10.09
CA THR A 372 5.91 1.46 9.34
C THR A 372 5.68 0.07 9.91
N ILE A 373 5.64 -0.09 11.24
CA ILE A 373 5.26 -1.37 11.84
C ILE A 373 3.85 -1.78 11.40
N ALA A 374 2.86 -0.88 11.49
CA ALA A 374 1.49 -1.19 11.07
C ALA A 374 1.42 -1.58 9.59
N LEU A 375 2.17 -0.89 8.73
CA LEU A 375 2.29 -1.20 7.30
C LEU A 375 2.81 -2.63 7.06
N PHE A 376 3.93 -3.01 7.68
CA PHE A 376 4.51 -4.34 7.48
C PHE A 376 3.77 -5.45 8.21
N LEU A 377 3.16 -5.20 9.37
CA LEU A 377 2.26 -6.16 10.01
C LEU A 377 1.05 -6.45 9.13
N HIS A 378 0.47 -5.42 8.51
CA HIS A 378 -0.60 -5.62 7.54
C HIS A 378 -0.12 -6.43 6.32
N SER A 379 1.05 -6.07 5.76
CA SER A 379 1.67 -6.83 4.67
C SER A 379 1.86 -8.31 5.01
N MET A 380 2.32 -8.62 6.22
CA MET A 380 2.53 -10.01 6.66
C MET A 380 1.23 -10.79 6.85
N VAL A 381 0.20 -10.17 7.44
CA VAL A 381 -1.03 -10.87 7.88
C VAL A 381 -2.14 -10.84 6.84
N ALA A 382 -2.29 -9.71 6.15
CA ALA A 382 -3.41 -9.43 5.23
C ALA A 382 -2.96 -9.22 3.78
N GLY A 383 -1.65 -9.16 3.53
CA GLY A 383 -1.06 -9.08 2.20
C GLY A 383 -1.35 -7.75 1.51
N HIS A 384 -1.37 -7.81 0.17
CA HIS A 384 -1.74 -6.69 -0.70
C HIS A 384 -1.00 -5.38 -0.38
N THR A 385 0.24 -5.45 0.11
CA THR A 385 1.06 -4.27 0.37
C THR A 385 2.17 -4.17 -0.67
N MET A 386 2.97 -5.23 -0.83
CA MET A 386 4.07 -5.29 -1.79
C MET A 386 3.62 -5.73 -3.19
N TYR A 387 2.63 -6.62 -3.28
CA TYR A 387 2.12 -7.15 -4.56
C TYR A 387 0.95 -6.34 -5.13
N ASN A 388 0.66 -5.18 -4.56
CA ASN A 388 -0.34 -4.24 -5.05
C ASN A 388 0.31 -2.88 -5.32
N GLY A 389 0.22 -2.41 -6.57
CA GLY A 389 0.89 -1.19 -7.01
C GLY A 389 0.44 0.07 -6.27
N LEU A 390 -0.80 0.11 -5.75
CA LEU A 390 -1.30 1.25 -4.96
C LEU A 390 -0.63 1.30 -3.59
N SER A 391 -0.77 0.26 -2.78
CA SER A 391 -0.19 0.17 -1.43
C SER A 391 1.34 0.24 -1.43
N ALA A 392 1.99 -0.28 -2.49
CA ALA A 392 3.43 -0.24 -2.65
C ALA A 392 3.96 1.21 -2.68
N MET A 393 3.15 2.18 -3.13
CA MET A 393 3.49 3.61 -3.04
C MET A 393 3.64 4.09 -1.60
N GLY A 394 2.91 3.51 -0.65
CA GLY A 394 3.07 3.79 0.78
C GLY A 394 4.48 3.43 1.28
N VAL A 395 5.01 2.28 0.86
CA VAL A 395 6.40 1.87 1.14
C VAL A 395 7.38 2.86 0.52
N VAL A 396 7.18 3.23 -0.75
CA VAL A 396 8.04 4.21 -1.45
C VAL A 396 8.06 5.56 -0.72
N PHE A 397 6.90 6.08 -0.30
CA PHE A 397 6.81 7.34 0.44
C PHE A 397 7.53 7.27 1.78
N MET A 398 7.43 6.15 2.51
CA MET A 398 8.18 5.96 3.74
C MET A 398 9.68 6.00 3.52
N ILE A 399 10.21 5.29 2.51
CA ILE A 399 11.65 5.27 2.20
C ILE A 399 12.15 6.67 1.80
N LEU A 400 11.38 7.40 0.97
CA LEU A 400 11.72 8.77 0.59
C LEU A 400 11.82 9.70 1.81
N LEU A 401 10.91 9.58 2.78
CA LEU A 401 10.95 10.38 4.00
C LEU A 401 12.11 9.99 4.92
N ILE A 402 12.40 8.70 5.07
CA ILE A 402 13.56 8.20 5.84
C ILE A 402 14.85 8.81 5.28
N ASN A 403 15.00 8.82 3.95
CA ASN A 403 16.20 9.30 3.27
C ASN A 403 16.24 10.82 3.04
N SER A 404 15.17 11.54 3.38
CA SER A 404 15.07 12.97 3.18
C SER A 404 16.00 13.76 4.12
N LYS A 405 16.60 14.83 3.61
CA LYS A 405 17.33 15.80 4.44
C LYS A 405 16.33 16.57 5.30
N LYS A 406 16.52 16.55 6.63
CA LYS A 406 15.70 17.34 7.56
C LYS A 406 15.79 18.81 7.17
N HIS A 407 14.64 19.46 7.03
CA HIS A 407 14.61 20.90 6.96
C HIS A 407 14.94 21.43 8.36
N VAL A 408 16.13 22.01 8.55
CA VAL A 408 16.50 22.66 9.81
C VAL A 408 15.65 23.91 9.94
N TYR A 409 14.57 23.82 10.72
CA TYR A 409 14.02 25.00 11.37
C TYR A 409 14.89 25.28 12.58
N LYS A 410 15.42 26.50 12.70
CA LYS A 410 15.80 27.01 14.04
C LYS A 410 14.51 26.94 14.86
N ALA A 411 14.44 25.97 15.77
CA ALA A 411 13.34 25.91 16.72
C ALA A 411 13.36 27.23 17.48
N VAL A 412 12.31 28.04 17.33
CA VAL A 412 12.05 29.10 18.29
C VAL A 412 11.82 28.35 19.61
N PRO A 413 12.65 28.57 20.65
CA PRO A 413 12.51 27.86 21.91
C PRO A 413 11.10 28.06 22.45
N GLU A 414 10.51 26.99 22.97
CA GLU A 414 9.16 26.93 23.56
C GLU A 414 8.93 28.00 24.65
N LYS A 415 10.00 28.62 25.16
CA LYS A 415 9.96 29.75 26.09
C LYS A 415 9.59 31.12 25.49
N GLN A 416 9.68 31.33 24.18
CA GLN A 416 9.37 32.64 23.57
C GLN A 416 7.88 32.82 23.19
N LEU A 417 7.10 31.73 23.16
CA LEU A 417 5.64 31.80 22.94
C LEU A 417 4.85 32.19 24.20
N LEU A 418 5.47 32.11 25.39
CA LEU A 418 4.86 32.51 26.65
C LEU A 418 5.09 34.00 27.01
N VAL A 419 5.98 34.69 26.31
CA VAL A 419 6.27 36.12 26.55
C VAL A 419 5.56 37.04 25.55
N ALA A 420 4.98 36.50 24.47
CA ALA A 420 4.19 37.28 23.51
C ALA A 420 2.69 37.35 23.85
N ASN A 421 2.26 36.67 24.91
CA ASN A 421 0.87 36.63 25.40
C ASN A 421 0.75 37.00 26.89
N ALA A 422 1.79 37.63 27.46
CA ALA A 422 1.73 38.37 28.72
C ALA A 422 1.99 39.84 28.38
#